data_AF-A0A5N8VV68-F1
#
_entry.id   AF-A0A5N8VV68-F1
#
_cell.length_a   1.000
_cell.length_b   1.000
_cell.length_c   1.000
_cell.angle_alpha   90.00
_cell.angle_beta   90.00
_cell.angle_gamma   90.00
#
_symmetry.space_group_name_H-M   'P 1'
#
loop_
_entity.id
_entity.type
_entity.pdbx_description
1 polymer ?
#
loop_
_entity_poly.entity_id
_entity_poly.type
_entity_poly.pdbx_seq_one_letter_code
_entity_poly.pdbx_strand_id
1 'polypeptide(L)'
;MPVRYDSEEKVGHLLKWAAGWGDDSPGESLWSYSLRLGGSHALLNGWLKNPRILAALTQEERSMLSEARRRSSGVRRAALTAAGG
;
A
#
# COMPACT_ATOMS: atom_id res chain seq x y z
N MET A 1 5.37 -17.23 -14.81
CA MET A 1 3.95 -17.42 -14.42
C MET A 1 3.55 -16.26 -13.53
N PRO A 2 2.43 -15.56 -13.76
CA PRO A 2 1.99 -14.50 -12.85
C PRO A 2 1.68 -15.12 -11.48
N VAL A 3 2.26 -14.57 -10.41
CA VAL A 3 1.95 -14.98 -9.04
C VAL A 3 0.46 -14.70 -8.79
N ARG A 4 -0.30 -15.74 -8.49
CA ARG A 4 -1.73 -15.62 -8.17
C ARG A 4 -1.87 -15.55 -6.66
N TYR A 5 -2.35 -14.41 -6.21
CA TYR A 5 -2.73 -14.21 -4.81
C TYR A 5 -4.22 -14.46 -4.63
N ASP A 6 -4.60 -15.18 -3.59
CA ASP A 6 -5.98 -15.30 -3.15
C ASP A 6 -6.45 -14.01 -2.43
N SER A 7 -7.64 -14.01 -1.82
CA SER A 7 -8.16 -12.83 -1.13
C SER A 7 -7.45 -12.55 0.20
N GLU A 8 -7.06 -13.59 0.93
CA GLU A 8 -6.42 -13.50 2.23
C GLU A 8 -4.98 -13.00 2.07
N GLU A 9 -4.23 -13.54 1.10
CA GLU A 9 -2.88 -13.07 0.77
C GLU A 9 -2.87 -11.61 0.35
N LYS A 10 -3.88 -11.16 -0.40
CA LYS A 10 -4.02 -9.73 -0.78
C LYS A 10 -4.21 -8.85 0.44
N VAL A 11 -5.08 -9.25 1.36
CA VAL A 11 -5.28 -8.54 2.63
C VAL A 11 -3.97 -8.50 3.41
N GLY A 12 -3.30 -9.64 3.59
CA GLY A 12 -2.03 -9.73 4.30
C GLY A 12 -0.95 -8.82 3.70
N HIS A 13 -0.85 -8.74 2.38
CA HIS A 13 0.08 -7.83 1.71
C HIS A 13 -0.27 -6.36 1.89
N LEU A 14 -1.55 -6.00 1.84
CA LEU A 14 -2.00 -4.63 2.11
C LEU A 14 -1.67 -4.20 3.54
N LEU A 15 -1.93 -5.05 4.52
CA LEU A 15 -1.65 -4.79 5.93
C LEU A 15 -0.15 -4.74 6.20
N LYS A 16 0.62 -5.66 5.62
CA LYS A 16 2.09 -5.66 5.72
C LYS A 16 2.70 -4.41 5.11
N TRP A 17 2.17 -3.94 3.98
CA TRP A 17 2.58 -2.67 3.40
C TRP A 17 2.23 -1.50 4.33
N ALA A 18 1.00 -1.45 4.85
CA ALA A 18 0.53 -0.38 5.72
C ALA A 18 1.30 -0.30 7.05
N ALA A 19 1.64 -1.44 7.64
CA ALA A 19 2.45 -1.53 8.85
C ALA A 19 3.87 -0.95 8.66
N GLY A 20 4.37 -0.90 7.42
CA GLY A 20 5.65 -0.24 7.11
C GLY A 20 5.60 1.28 7.22
N TRP A 21 4.42 1.91 7.25
CA TRP A 21 4.22 3.36 7.32
C TRP A 21 3.98 3.87 8.76
N GLY A 22 4.71 3.31 9.73
CA GLY A 22 4.68 3.73 11.15
C GLY A 22 5.32 5.10 11.40
N ASP A 23 5.34 5.53 12.66
CA ASP A 23 5.77 6.88 13.05
C ASP A 23 7.27 7.15 12.80
N ASP A 24 8.10 6.11 12.86
CA ASP A 24 9.56 6.24 12.81
C ASP A 24 10.19 5.92 11.44
N SER A 25 9.39 5.53 10.43
CA SER A 25 9.94 5.10 9.13
C SER A 25 9.08 5.53 7.94
N PRO A 26 9.67 6.19 6.93
CA PRO A 26 9.02 6.34 5.65
C PRO A 26 8.95 4.96 5.00
N GLY A 27 7.78 4.32 5.10
CA GLY A 27 7.54 2.99 4.58
C GLY A 27 7.81 2.84 3.09
N GLU A 28 7.74 1.60 2.60
CA GLU A 28 7.94 1.30 1.19
C GLU A 28 6.82 1.93 0.32
N SER A 29 7.17 2.51 -0.83
CA SER A 29 6.14 3.00 -1.77
C SER A 29 5.29 1.84 -2.31
N LEU A 30 4.01 2.11 -2.63
CA LEU A 30 3.12 1.11 -3.27
C LEU A 30 3.73 0.52 -4.55
N TRP A 31 4.45 1.35 -5.30
CA TRP A 31 5.12 0.96 -6.53
C TRP A 31 6.22 -0.07 -6.27
N SER A 32 7.16 0.23 -5.38
CA SER A 32 8.26 -0.67 -5.00
C SER A 32 7.73 -1.99 -4.44
N TYR A 33 6.76 -1.91 -3.54
CA TYR A 33 6.17 -3.11 -2.93
C TYR A 33 5.48 -3.99 -3.98
N SER A 34 4.75 -3.39 -4.93
CA SER A 34 4.09 -4.14 -6.02
C SER A 34 5.08 -4.87 -6.92
N LEU A 35 6.24 -4.26 -7.20
CA LEU A 35 7.31 -4.91 -7.97
C LEU A 35 7.93 -6.08 -7.19
N ARG A 36 8.13 -5.92 -5.88
CA ARG A 36 8.69 -6.97 -5.02
C ARG A 36 7.79 -8.20 -4.92
N LEU A 37 6.48 -8.04 -5.06
CA LEU A 37 5.52 -9.15 -5.17
C LEU A 37 5.59 -9.88 -6.53
N GLY A 38 6.52 -9.51 -7.43
CA GLY A 38 6.62 -10.11 -8.76
C GLY A 38 5.45 -9.75 -9.67
N GLY A 39 4.72 -8.67 -9.34
CA GLY A 39 3.58 -8.19 -10.10
C GLY A 39 3.84 -6.93 -10.91
N SER A 40 2.78 -6.43 -11.54
CA SER A 40 2.79 -5.12 -12.19
C SER A 40 2.85 -4.00 -11.14
N HIS A 41 3.41 -2.86 -11.50
CA HIS A 41 3.49 -1.66 -10.66
C HIS A 41 2.13 -1.18 -10.11
N ALA A 42 1.02 -1.64 -10.70
CA ALA A 42 -0.33 -1.29 -10.30
C ALA A 42 -1.00 -2.34 -9.37
N LEU A 43 -0.29 -3.41 -8.98
CA LEU A 43 -0.88 -4.56 -8.29
C LEU A 43 -1.58 -4.17 -6.97
N LEU A 44 -0.84 -3.59 -6.01
CA LEU A 44 -1.44 -3.18 -4.74
C LEU A 44 -2.49 -2.09 -4.94
N ASN A 45 -2.28 -1.21 -5.93
CA ASN A 45 -3.21 -0.13 -6.23
C ASN A 45 -4.56 -0.68 -6.76
N GLY A 46 -4.52 -1.78 -7.52
CA GLY A 46 -5.72 -2.51 -7.93
C GLY A 46 -6.43 -3.15 -6.75
N TRP A 47 -5.69 -3.69 -5.78
CA TRP A 47 -6.27 -4.29 -4.58
C TRP A 47 -6.92 -3.25 -3.66
N LEU A 48 -6.28 -2.09 -3.49
CA LEU A 48 -6.82 -0.95 -2.74
C LEU A 48 -8.11 -0.38 -3.32
N LYS A 49 -8.41 -0.65 -4.59
CA LYS A 49 -9.64 -0.24 -5.28
C LYS A 49 -10.68 -1.35 -5.35
N ASN A 50 -10.38 -2.55 -4.87
CA ASN A 50 -11.27 -3.69 -4.95
C ASN A 50 -12.20 -3.75 -3.72
N PRO A 51 -13.51 -3.50 -3.87
CA PRO A 51 -14.42 -3.46 -2.73
C PRO A 51 -14.54 -4.80 -2.00
N ARG A 52 -14.32 -5.94 -2.68
CA ARG A 52 -14.37 -7.27 -2.04
C ARG A 52 -13.19 -7.48 -1.08
N ILE A 53 -12.02 -6.97 -1.44
CA ILE A 53 -10.83 -7.05 -0.57
C ILE A 53 -11.01 -6.12 0.62
N LEU A 54 -11.50 -4.90 0.39
CA LEU A 54 -11.74 -3.96 1.48
C LEU A 54 -12.85 -4.41 2.43
N ALA A 55 -13.86 -5.11 1.92
CA ALA A 55 -14.94 -5.69 2.72
C ALA A 55 -14.42 -6.74 3.73
N ALA A 56 -13.32 -7.43 3.41
CA ALA A 56 -12.70 -8.43 4.29
C ALA A 56 -11.89 -7.81 5.45
N LEU A 57 -11.61 -6.50 5.39
CA LEU A 57 -10.85 -5.81 6.43
C LEU A 57 -11.73 -5.40 7.60
N THR A 58 -11.19 -5.50 8.82
CA THR A 58 -11.77 -4.87 10.02
C THR A 58 -11.71 -3.35 9.96
N GLN A 59 -12.38 -2.67 10.88
CA GLN A 59 -12.36 -1.21 10.95
C GLN A 59 -10.97 -0.66 11.29
N GLU A 60 -10.25 -1.34 12.18
CA GLU A 60 -8.87 -1.01 12.56
C GLU A 60 -7.93 -1.13 11.36
N GLU A 61 -8.03 -2.24 10.63
CA GLU A 61 -7.23 -2.52 9.44
C GLU A 61 -7.45 -1.48 8.33
N ARG A 62 -8.70 -1.10 8.09
CA ARG A 62 -9.05 -0.01 7.16
C ARG A 62 -8.47 1.33 7.59
N SER A 63 -8.44 1.61 8.89
CA SER A 63 -7.88 2.84 9.45
C SER A 63 -6.37 2.88 9.24
N MET A 64 -5.67 1.79 9.55
CA MET A 64 -4.23 1.63 9.29
C MET A 64 -3.89 1.82 7.80
N LEU A 65 -4.66 1.19 6.91
CA LEU A 65 -4.48 1.36 5.46
C LEU A 65 -4.71 2.80 4.98
N SER A 66 -5.72 3.48 5.53
CA SER A 66 -6.03 4.87 5.19
C SER A 66 -4.91 5.81 5.64
N GLU A 67 -4.37 5.58 6.83
CA GLU A 67 -3.24 6.33 7.36
C GLU A 67 -1.96 6.13 6.55
N ALA A 68 -1.61 4.88 6.24
CA ALA A 68 -0.46 4.57 5.39
C ALA A 68 -0.55 5.25 4.02
N ARG A 69 -1.74 5.29 3.41
CA ARG A 69 -1.98 6.01 2.16
C ARG A 69 -1.78 7.53 2.30
N ARG A 70 -2.27 8.12 3.39
CA ARG A 70 -2.10 9.55 3.70
C ARG A 70 -0.62 9.89 3.83
N ARG A 71 0.13 9.11 4.61
CA ARG A 71 1.58 9.28 4.83
C ARG A 71 2.36 9.11 3.53
N SER A 72 2.08 8.06 2.77
CA SER A 72 2.71 7.78 1.48
C SER A 72 2.51 8.92 0.47
N SER A 73 1.30 9.46 0.41
CA SER A 73 0.99 10.61 -0.46
C SER A 73 1.66 11.90 0.01
N GLY A 74 1.76 12.10 1.33
CA GLY A 74 2.44 13.24 1.95
C GLY A 74 3.93 13.28 1.65
N VAL A 75 4.63 12.15 1.79
CA VAL A 75 6.06 12.04 1.43
C VAL A 75 6.29 12.32 -0.04
N ARG A 76 5.43 11.81 -0.93
CA ARG A 76 5.52 12.11 -2.37
C ARG A 76 5.39 13.60 -2.64
N ARG A 77 4.51 14.30 -1.92
CA ARG A 77 4.30 15.74 -2.08
C ARG A 77 5.51 16.54 -1.59
N ALA A 78 6.06 16.19 -0.43
CA ALA A 78 7.26 16.83 0.12
C ALA A 78 8.47 16.65 -0.81
N ALA A 79 8.65 15.45 -1.38
CA ALA A 79 9.72 15.18 -2.34
C ALA A 79 9.58 16.01 -3.63
N LEU A 80 8.36 16.21 -4.14
CA LEU A 80 8.10 17.03 -5.33
C LEU A 80 8.37 18.52 -5.08
N THR A 81 8.06 19.03 -3.89
CA THR A 81 8.39 20.42 -3.53
C THR A 81 9.90 20.61 -3.37
N ALA A 82 10.61 19.65 -2.78
CA ALA A 82 12.06 19.73 -2.56
C ALA A 82 12.89 19.59 -3.85
N ALA A 83 12.40 18.88 -4.86
CA ALA A 83 13.10 18.68 -6.13
C ALA A 83 12.86 19.80 -7.17
N GLY A 84 12.00 20.78 -6.86
CA GLY A 84 11.64 21.89 -7.75
C GLY A 84 11.99 23.28 -7.21
N GLY A 85 12.82 23.36 -6.17
CA GLY A 85 13.29 24.61 -5.55
C GLY A 85 14.74 24.91 -5.90
#